data_AF-A0A4V1TCB7-F1
#
_entry.id   AF-A0A4V1TCB7-F1
#
_cell.length_a   1.000
_cell.length_b   1.000
_cell.length_c   1.000
_cell.angle_alpha   90.00
_cell.angle_beta   90.00
_cell.angle_gamma   90.00
#
_symmetry.space_group_name_H-M   'P 1'
#
loop_
_entity.id
_entity.type
_entity.pdbx_description
1 polymer ?
#
loop_
_entity_poly.entity_id
_entity_poly.type
_entity_poly.pdbx_seq_one_letter_code
_entity_poly.pdbx_strand_id
1 'polypeptide(L)'
;MTLQRLSSATVLPETVTGPTFDRTKLRPGIVHFGLGAFHRAHQAVYTQKALEAEFGPWGIVAVNLRSPEPVKAIAEQDGLYSITVRDTEGDRSEVIGSTVDWICAADQRDQVLAYLASPDIRIVT
;
A
#
# COMPACT_ATOMS: atom_id res chain seq x y z
N MET A 1 9.77 -26.58 -0.24
CA MET A 1 9.71 -25.35 0.60
C MET A 1 8.45 -24.61 0.22
N THR A 2 7.50 -24.49 1.13
CA THR A 2 6.34 -23.61 0.94
C THR A 2 6.86 -22.18 1.00
N LEU A 3 6.72 -21.42 -0.09
CA LEU A 3 7.06 -19.99 -0.10
C LEU A 3 6.19 -19.29 0.95
N GLN A 4 6.80 -18.72 1.98
CA GLN A 4 6.08 -17.92 2.95
C GLN A 4 5.58 -16.66 2.25
N ARG A 5 4.29 -16.38 2.37
CA ARG A 5 3.71 -15.15 1.84
C ARG A 5 4.17 -13.95 2.68
N LEU A 6 4.39 -12.82 2.02
CA LEU A 6 4.74 -11.57 2.69
C LEU A 6 3.63 -11.15 3.65
N SER A 7 4.00 -10.69 4.83
CA SER A 7 3.12 -10.18 5.88
C SER A 7 3.92 -9.27 6.81
N SER A 8 3.27 -8.62 7.77
CA SER A 8 3.93 -7.77 8.77
C SER A 8 4.83 -8.57 9.72
N ALA A 9 4.66 -9.90 9.78
CA ALA A 9 5.49 -10.81 10.57
C ALA A 9 6.67 -11.40 9.77
N THR A 10 6.79 -11.10 8.47
CA THR A 10 7.85 -11.64 7.62
C THR A 10 9.18 -10.98 7.97
N VAL A 11 10.17 -11.80 8.34
CA VAL A 11 11.57 -11.35 8.43
C VAL A 11 12.11 -11.25 7.00
N LEU A 12 12.50 -10.03 6.60
CA LEU A 12 13.00 -9.77 5.25
C LEU A 12 14.47 -10.21 5.10
N PRO A 13 14.88 -10.71 3.92
CA PRO A 13 16.30 -10.88 3.60
C PRO A 13 17.05 -9.55 3.70
N GLU A 14 18.33 -9.58 4.04
CA GLU A 14 19.17 -8.36 4.14
C GLU A 14 19.22 -7.53 2.85
N THR A 15 18.95 -8.15 1.70
CA THR A 15 18.93 -7.53 0.38
C THR A 15 17.61 -6.84 0.02
N VAL A 16 16.58 -6.95 0.87
CA VAL A 16 15.26 -6.35 0.65
C VAL A 16 14.96 -5.35 1.76
N THR A 17 14.78 -4.09 1.37
CA THR A 17 14.36 -3.04 2.31
C THR A 17 12.84 -3.10 2.53
N GLY A 18 12.39 -2.62 3.69
CA GLY A 18 10.98 -2.42 3.98
C GLY A 18 10.73 -1.06 4.61
N PRO A 19 9.47 -0.74 4.97
CA PRO A 19 9.12 0.57 5.53
C PRO A 19 9.92 0.87 6.79
N THR A 20 10.55 2.04 6.87
CA THR A 20 11.34 2.47 8.04
C THR A 20 10.51 3.16 9.13
N PHE A 21 9.21 3.34 8.87
CA PHE A 21 8.25 3.93 9.80
C PHE A 21 7.31 2.88 10.42
N ASP A 22 6.76 3.23 11.59
CA ASP A 22 5.77 2.40 12.28
C ASP A 22 4.40 2.47 11.59
N ARG A 23 4.11 1.45 10.77
CA ARG A 23 2.85 1.34 10.01
C ARG A 23 1.61 1.35 10.91
N THR A 24 1.71 0.90 12.16
CA THR A 24 0.55 0.87 13.08
C THR A 24 0.09 2.27 13.49
N LYS A 25 0.96 3.28 13.30
CA LYS A 25 0.66 4.69 13.56
C LYS A 25 0.28 5.47 12.29
N LEU A 26 0.38 4.85 11.11
CA LEU A 26 0.14 5.53 9.85
C LEU A 26 -1.37 5.75 9.66
N ARG A 27 -1.79 7.01 9.70
CA ARG A 27 -3.18 7.40 9.50
C ARG A 27 -3.47 7.66 8.02
N PRO A 28 -4.69 7.34 7.54
CA PRO A 28 -5.07 7.59 6.16
C PRO A 28 -5.18 9.09 5.89
N GLY A 29 -4.65 9.52 4.74
CA GLY A 29 -4.82 10.88 4.23
C GLY A 29 -5.03 10.96 2.72
N ILE A 30 -4.96 9.80 2.04
CA ILE A 30 -5.10 9.66 0.60
C ILE A 30 -6.10 8.53 0.33
N VAL A 31 -7.08 8.78 -0.54
CA VAL A 31 -7.86 7.72 -1.18
C VAL A 31 -7.36 7.56 -2.61
N HIS A 32 -7.09 6.32 -3.03
CA HIS A 32 -6.70 6.03 -4.40
C HIS A 32 -7.70 5.11 -5.09
N PHE A 33 -8.27 5.54 -6.22
CA PHE A 33 -9.17 4.75 -7.04
C PHE A 33 -8.41 4.00 -8.13
N GLY A 34 -8.29 2.68 -7.94
CA GLY A 34 -7.65 1.77 -8.86
C GLY A 34 -6.43 1.11 -8.25
N LEU A 35 -6.61 -0.07 -7.65
CA LEU A 35 -5.51 -0.88 -7.11
C LEU A 35 -4.75 -1.62 -8.23
N GLY A 36 -4.19 -0.85 -9.15
CA GLY A 36 -3.44 -1.31 -10.32
C GLY A 36 -1.94 -1.43 -10.09
N ALA A 37 -1.24 -1.99 -11.09
CA ALA A 37 0.22 -2.12 -11.06
C ALA A 37 0.92 -0.75 -11.04
N PHE A 38 0.44 0.21 -11.84
CA PHE A 38 1.05 1.55 -11.91
C PHE A 38 0.96 2.29 -10.58
N HIS A 39 -0.22 2.29 -9.94
CA HIS A 39 -0.40 2.83 -8.59
C HIS A 39 0.66 2.32 -7.62
N ARG A 40 0.75 0.99 -7.55
CA ARG A 40 1.64 0.29 -6.62
C ARG A 40 3.12 0.55 -6.89
N ALA A 41 3.49 0.73 -8.17
CA ALA A 41 4.87 0.97 -8.60
C ALA A 41 5.26 2.45 -8.65
N HIS A 42 4.32 3.38 -8.46
CA HIS A 42 4.58 4.81 -8.61
C HIS A 42 4.07 5.63 -7.42
N GLN A 43 2.78 5.92 -7.34
CA GLN A 43 2.23 6.83 -6.30
C GLN A 43 2.53 6.30 -4.91
N ALA A 44 2.26 5.01 -4.65
CA ALA A 44 2.49 4.40 -3.35
C ALA A 44 3.99 4.34 -2.96
N VAL A 45 4.89 4.20 -3.93
CA VAL A 45 6.35 4.23 -3.73
C VAL A 45 6.80 5.63 -3.31
N TYR A 46 6.35 6.67 -4.01
CA TYR A 46 6.69 8.04 -3.64
C TYR A 46 6.05 8.48 -2.32
N THR A 47 4.83 8.01 -2.01
CA THR A 47 4.22 8.22 -0.69
C THR A 47 5.04 7.54 0.40
N GLN A 48 5.53 6.32 0.19
CA GLN A 48 6.42 5.65 1.15
C GLN A 48 7.70 6.46 1.36
N LYS A 49 8.40 6.84 0.30
CA LYS A 49 9.63 7.65 0.41
C LYS A 49 9.40 8.97 1.15
N ALA A 50 8.27 9.62 0.90
CA ALA A 50 7.89 10.83 1.62
C ALA A 50 7.67 10.56 3.12
N LEU A 51 6.99 9.47 3.48
CA LEU A 51 6.76 9.06 4.88
C LEU A 51 8.05 8.65 5.61
N GLU A 52 9.01 8.05 4.89
CA GLU A 52 10.32 7.68 5.42
C GLU A 52 11.20 8.92 5.66
N ALA A 53 11.06 9.97 4.82
CA ALA A 53 11.75 11.24 5.00
C ALA A 53 11.10 12.11 6.10
N GLU A 54 9.77 12.19 6.12
CA GLU A 54 8.98 12.93 7.10
C GLU A 54 7.64 12.21 7.35
N PHE A 55 7.53 11.60 8.53
CA PHE A 55 6.33 10.84 8.88
C PHE A 55 5.12 11.76 9.07
N GLY A 56 3.96 11.34 8.53
CA GLY A 56 2.72 12.10 8.62
C GLY A 56 1.48 11.27 8.29
N PRO A 57 0.27 11.84 8.39
CA PRO A 57 -0.98 11.12 8.16
C PRO A 57 -1.28 11.00 6.65
N TRP A 58 -0.39 10.38 5.89
CA TRP A 58 -0.48 10.23 4.43
C TRP A 58 -0.65 8.78 3.98
N GLY A 59 -1.18 7.92 4.85
CA GLY A 59 -1.52 6.55 4.48
C GLY A 59 -2.54 6.50 3.34
N ILE A 60 -2.41 5.48 2.50
CA ILE A 60 -3.27 5.27 1.32
C ILE A 60 -4.37 4.27 1.66
N VAL A 61 -5.61 4.67 1.41
CA VAL A 61 -6.77 3.77 1.29
C VAL A 61 -6.92 3.39 -0.17
N ALA A 62 -6.63 2.15 -0.51
CA ALA A 62 -6.70 1.67 -1.89
C ALA A 62 -8.10 1.13 -2.21
N VAL A 63 -8.78 1.77 -3.17
CA VAL A 63 -10.12 1.37 -3.58
C VAL A 63 -10.05 0.68 -4.94
N ASN A 64 -10.49 -0.57 -5.02
CA ASN A 64 -10.74 -1.22 -6.30
C ASN A 64 -12.23 -1.18 -6.64
N LEU A 65 -12.58 -0.75 -7.86
CA LEU A 65 -13.97 -0.41 -8.17
C LEU A 65 -14.87 -1.61 -8.47
N ARG A 66 -14.33 -2.64 -9.14
CA ARG A 66 -15.17 -3.69 -9.77
C ARG A 66 -15.00 -5.07 -9.15
N SER A 67 -13.75 -5.48 -8.92
CA SER A 67 -13.45 -6.88 -8.57
C SER A 67 -12.76 -6.97 -7.21
N PRO A 68 -13.07 -7.98 -6.39
CA PRO A 68 -12.51 -8.09 -5.04
C PRO A 68 -11.10 -8.70 -5.03
N GLU A 69 -10.64 -9.32 -6.12
CA GLU A 69 -9.39 -10.09 -6.14
C GLU A 69 -8.15 -9.26 -5.77
N PRO A 70 -7.93 -8.04 -6.29
CA PRO A 70 -6.77 -7.23 -5.87
C PRO A 70 -6.81 -6.87 -4.38
N VAL A 71 -8.00 -6.64 -3.84
CA VAL A 71 -8.24 -6.30 -2.43
C VAL A 71 -7.97 -7.51 -1.55
N LYS A 72 -8.47 -8.70 -1.93
CA LYS A 72 -8.17 -9.96 -1.24
C LYS A 72 -6.67 -10.27 -1.26
N ALA A 73 -6.02 -10.11 -2.41
CA ALA A 73 -4.60 -10.42 -2.56
C ALA A 73 -3.70 -9.55 -1.68
N ILE A 74 -4.02 -8.25 -1.53
CA ILE A 74 -3.26 -7.34 -0.65
C ILE A 74 -3.63 -7.53 0.83
N ALA A 75 -4.88 -7.91 1.13
CA ALA A 75 -5.33 -8.24 2.49
C ALA A 75 -4.57 -9.44 3.07
N GLU A 76 -4.31 -10.46 2.25
CA GLU A 76 -3.52 -11.64 2.62
C GLU A 76 -2.06 -11.31 3.00
N GLN A 77 -1.61 -10.06 2.78
CA GLN A 77 -0.27 -9.57 3.07
C GLN A 77 -0.28 -8.33 3.97
N ASP A 78 -1.36 -8.10 4.72
CA ASP A 78 -1.51 -6.93 5.61
C ASP A 78 -1.31 -5.58 4.91
N GLY A 79 -1.67 -5.45 3.62
CA GLY A 79 -1.43 -4.20 2.87
C GLY A 79 -0.04 -4.08 2.26
N LEU A 80 0.85 -5.07 2.47
CA LEU A 80 2.21 -5.08 1.96
C LEU A 80 2.30 -5.70 0.57
N TYR A 81 3.26 -5.24 -0.22
CA TYR A 81 3.69 -5.88 -1.46
C TYR A 81 5.14 -5.47 -1.77
N SER A 82 5.85 -6.26 -2.56
CA SER A 82 7.16 -5.88 -3.06
C SER A 82 7.07 -5.19 -4.41
N ILE A 83 7.95 -4.22 -4.66
CA ILE A 83 8.31 -3.79 -6.01
C ILE A 83 9.72 -4.30 -6.32
N THR A 84 9.99 -4.55 -7.60
CA THR A 84 11.34 -4.87 -8.09
C THR A 84 11.66 -3.89 -9.21
N VAL A 85 12.70 -3.10 -9.01
CA VAL A 85 13.29 -2.25 -10.05
C VAL A 85 14.38 -3.06 -10.74
N ARG A 86 14.34 -3.09 -12.07
CA ARG A 86 15.31 -3.78 -12.91
C ARG A 86 16.00 -2.79 -13.82
N ASP A 87 17.31 -2.76 -13.80
CA ASP A 87 18.14 -1.98 -14.70
C ASP A 87 19.45 -2.72 -15.04
N THR A 88 20.43 -2.02 -15.64
CA THR A 88 21.70 -2.59 -16.07
C THR A 88 22.60 -3.06 -14.93
N GLU A 89 22.36 -2.59 -13.70
CA GLU A 89 23.12 -2.98 -12.51
C GLU A 89 22.51 -4.19 -11.80
N GLY A 90 21.29 -4.59 -12.17
CA GLY A 90 20.59 -5.76 -11.65
C GLY A 90 19.20 -5.44 -11.10
N ASP A 91 18.67 -6.39 -10.32
CA ASP A 91 17.35 -6.30 -9.70
C ASP A 91 17.48 -5.82 -8.25
N ARG A 92 16.69 -4.82 -7.89
CA ARG A 92 16.58 -4.29 -6.52
C ARG A 92 15.13 -4.37 -6.08
N SER A 93 14.86 -4.97 -4.92
CA SER A 93 13.50 -5.12 -4.41
C SER A 93 13.31 -4.41 -3.08
N GLU A 94 12.16 -3.79 -2.91
CA GLU A 94 11.74 -3.15 -1.66
C GLU A 94 10.28 -3.50 -1.37
N VAL A 95 9.94 -3.60 -0.08
CA VAL A 95 8.57 -3.78 0.39
C VAL A 95 7.91 -2.42 0.59
N ILE A 96 6.75 -2.24 -0.03
CA ILE A 96 5.90 -1.07 0.12
C ILE A 96 4.81 -1.35 1.15
N GLY A 97 4.63 -0.41 2.09
CA GLY A 97 3.67 -0.49 3.18
C GLY A 97 2.94 0.81 3.47
N SER A 98 2.91 1.74 2.52
CA SER A 98 2.15 3.00 2.58
C SER A 98 0.63 2.80 2.43
N THR A 99 0.17 1.61 2.01
CA THR A 99 -1.26 1.24 1.99
C THR A 99 -1.69 0.78 3.38
N VAL A 100 -2.71 1.45 3.94
CA VAL A 100 -3.21 1.23 5.30
C VAL A 100 -4.62 0.63 5.35
N ASP A 101 -5.38 0.76 4.27
CA ASP A 101 -6.67 0.08 4.10
C ASP A 101 -6.94 -0.21 2.61
N TRP A 102 -7.84 -1.15 2.35
CA TRP A 102 -8.14 -1.67 1.02
C TRP A 102 -9.61 -2.07 0.90
N ILE A 103 -10.29 -1.55 -0.11
CA ILE A 103 -11.76 -1.65 -0.19
C ILE A 103 -12.17 -2.05 -1.61
N CYS A 104 -13.10 -3.01 -1.72
CA CYS A 104 -13.80 -3.26 -2.97
C CYS A 104 -15.09 -2.43 -3.00
N ALA A 105 -15.15 -1.40 -3.84
CA ALA A 105 -16.32 -0.52 -3.92
C ALA A 105 -17.57 -1.23 -4.46
N ALA A 106 -17.41 -2.39 -5.13
CA ALA A 106 -18.56 -3.20 -5.55
C ALA A 106 -19.39 -3.66 -4.34
N ASP A 107 -18.72 -3.97 -3.23
CA ASP A 107 -19.31 -4.56 -2.03
C ASP A 107 -19.44 -3.55 -0.87
N GLN A 108 -18.55 -2.55 -0.79
CA GLN A 108 -18.35 -1.71 0.40
C GLN A 108 -18.44 -0.21 0.10
N ARG A 109 -19.45 0.23 -0.66
CA ARG A 109 -19.62 1.65 -1.08
C ARG A 109 -19.68 2.63 0.10
N ASP A 110 -20.42 2.28 1.14
CA ASP A 110 -20.61 3.16 2.29
C ASP A 110 -19.29 3.44 3.01
N GLN A 111 -18.38 2.46 3.07
CA GLN A 111 -17.05 2.63 3.63
C GLN A 111 -16.19 3.57 2.77
N VAL A 112 -16.27 3.45 1.43
CA VAL A 112 -15.60 4.39 0.52
C VAL A 112 -16.12 5.81 0.73
N LEU A 113 -17.44 5.99 0.82
CA LEU A 113 -18.05 7.31 1.07
C LEU A 113 -17.65 7.88 2.44
N ALA A 114 -17.54 7.04 3.47
CA ALA A 114 -17.07 7.45 4.78
C ALA A 114 -15.63 7.98 4.74
N TYR A 115 -14.73 7.32 3.99
CA TYR A 115 -13.38 7.84 3.78
C TYR A 115 -13.39 9.17 3.02
N LEU A 116 -14.15 9.27 1.92
CA LEU A 116 -14.24 10.50 1.14
C LEU A 116 -14.82 11.68 1.91
N ALA A 117 -15.70 11.42 2.87
CA ALA A 117 -16.30 12.46 3.73
C ALA A 117 -15.41 12.83 4.93
N SER A 118 -14.36 12.05 5.23
CA SER A 118 -13.49 12.31 6.36
C SER A 118 -12.63 13.55 6.15
N PRO A 119 -12.54 14.48 7.13
CA PRO A 119 -11.64 15.64 7.03
C PRO A 119 -10.15 15.26 7.03
N ASP A 120 -9.81 14.03 7.43
CA ASP A 120 -8.42 13.54 7.42
C ASP A 120 -7.94 13.18 5.99
N ILE A 121 -8.88 12.80 5.10
CA ILE A 121 -8.58 12.57 3.69
C ILE A 121 -8.44 13.91 2.98
N ARG A 122 -7.22 14.19 2.54
CA ARG A 122 -6.85 15.49 1.94
C ARG A 122 -6.62 15.39 0.44
N ILE A 123 -6.46 14.17 -0.08
CA ILE A 123 -6.17 13.90 -1.50
C ILE A 123 -7.00 12.70 -1.96
N VAL A 124 -7.56 12.81 -3.17
CA VAL A 124 -8.14 11.69 -3.93
C VAL A 124 -7.38 11.57 -5.24
N THR A 125 -6.92 10.36 -5.58
CA THR A 125 -6.13 10.06 -6.79
C THR A 125 -6.65 8.85 -7.55
#